data_AF-A0A0Q6SFT3-F1
#
_entry.id   AF-A0A0Q6SFT3-F1
#
_cell.length_a   1.000
_cell.length_b   1.000
_cell.length_c   1.000
_cell.angle_alpha   90.00
_cell.angle_beta   90.00
_cell.angle_gamma   90.00
#
_symmetry.space_group_name_H-M   'P 1'
#
loop_
_entity.id
_entity.type
_entity.pdbx_description
1 polymer ?
#
loop_
_entity_poly.entity_id
_entity_poly.type
_entity_poly.pdbx_seq_one_letter_code
_entity_poly.pdbx_strand_id
1 'polypeptide(L)'
;MATTSVTPARPRALCAALRHGRKMLCRRIADMAAGPDDMLGRGFAALVAAVEAAFRHEELIMETLGYVHLHEHREENAVVLSALHRVLPDVERGDHMLGRQVLAALDEVLALHRLSGDLALTVATRAPAARARGRAAQATSHVAAHRPHTR
;
A
#
# COMPACT_ATOMS: atom_id res chain seq x y z
N MET A 1 -18.37 27.62 -4.97
CA MET A 1 -17.31 26.78 -4.37
C MET A 1 -17.08 25.62 -5.31
N ALA A 2 -15.92 25.57 -5.98
CA ALA A 2 -15.62 24.55 -6.98
C ALA A 2 -15.20 23.25 -6.27
N THR A 3 -15.95 22.18 -6.48
CA THR A 3 -15.58 20.83 -6.05
C THR A 3 -14.46 20.34 -6.95
N THR A 4 -13.24 20.31 -6.43
CA THR A 4 -12.07 19.70 -7.07
C THR A 4 -12.32 18.20 -7.21
N SER A 5 -12.76 17.78 -8.39
CA SER A 5 -12.77 16.39 -8.82
C SER A 5 -11.32 15.91 -8.89
N VAL A 6 -10.85 15.26 -7.82
CA VAL A 6 -9.58 14.52 -7.85
C VAL A 6 -9.77 13.35 -8.79
N THR A 7 -9.23 13.46 -10.01
CA THR A 7 -9.17 12.36 -10.97
C THR A 7 -8.52 11.16 -10.29
N PRO A 8 -9.17 9.98 -10.22
CA PRO A 8 -8.56 8.83 -9.56
C PRO A 8 -7.29 8.47 -10.33
N ALA A 9 -6.14 8.56 -9.66
CA ALA A 9 -4.89 8.07 -10.18
C ALA A 9 -5.11 6.63 -10.66
N ARG A 10 -4.76 6.33 -11.91
CA ARG A 10 -4.94 4.99 -12.50
C ARG A 10 -4.31 3.98 -11.53
N PRO A 11 -5.01 2.91 -11.10
CA PRO A 11 -4.50 1.98 -10.08
C PRO A 11 -3.06 1.48 -10.33
N ARG A 12 -2.69 1.30 -11.61
CA ARG A 12 -1.31 0.95 -12.01
C ARG A 12 -0.26 1.98 -11.61
N ALA A 13 -0.58 3.28 -11.69
CA ALA A 13 0.31 4.36 -11.29
C ALA A 13 0.50 4.38 -9.77
N LEU A 14 -0.57 4.15 -9.00
CA LEU A 14 -0.50 4.01 -7.53
C LEU A 14 0.37 2.80 -7.14
N CYS A 15 0.18 1.64 -7.77
CA CYS A 15 1.03 0.47 -7.52
C CYS A 15 2.50 0.72 -7.90
N ALA A 16 2.75 1.46 -9.00
CA ALA A 16 4.10 1.81 -9.40
C ALA A 16 4.76 2.77 -8.39
N ALA A 17 4.01 3.75 -7.87
CA ALA A 17 4.47 4.66 -6.83
C ALA A 17 4.82 3.91 -5.54
N LEU A 18 3.97 2.96 -5.10
CA LEU A 18 4.26 2.11 -3.94
C LEU A 18 5.57 1.31 -4.11
N ARG A 19 5.73 0.64 -5.26
CA ARG A 19 6.97 -0.11 -5.55
C ARG A 19 8.20 0.79 -5.56
N HIS A 20 8.07 2.00 -6.12
CA HIS A 20 9.16 2.96 -6.15
C HIS A 20 9.51 3.44 -4.74
N GLY A 21 8.52 3.83 -3.93
CA GLY A 21 8.71 4.24 -2.54
C GLY A 21 9.40 3.15 -1.70
N ARG A 22 8.93 1.91 -1.80
CA ARG A 22 9.54 0.75 -1.14
C ARG A 22 11.00 0.56 -1.56
N LYS A 23 11.29 0.60 -2.86
CA LYS A 23 12.65 0.49 -3.39
C LYS A 23 13.56 1.58 -2.83
N MET A 24 13.08 2.82 -2.75
CA MET A 24 13.84 3.93 -2.19
C MET A 24 14.08 3.77 -0.69
N LEU A 25 13.10 3.26 0.05
CA LEU A 25 13.24 2.96 1.49
C LEU A 25 14.29 1.86 1.73
N CYS A 26 14.18 0.71 1.04
CA CYS A 26 15.17 -0.37 1.14
C CYS A 26 16.58 0.11 0.78
N ARG A 27 16.71 0.93 -0.27
CA ARG A 27 18.01 1.53 -0.62
C ARG A 27 18.55 2.40 0.50
N ARG A 28 17.72 3.25 1.11
CA ARG A 28 18.14 4.10 2.23
C ARG A 28 18.55 3.29 3.46
N ILE A 29 17.85 2.19 3.74
CA ILE A 29 18.21 1.26 4.82
C ILE A 29 19.57 0.62 4.54
N ALA A 30 19.78 0.11 3.32
CA ALA A 30 21.04 -0.51 2.92
C ALA A 30 22.21 0.48 2.95
N ASP A 31 22.02 1.69 2.41
CA ASP A 31 23.01 2.76 2.43
C ASP A 31 23.39 3.10 3.89
N MET A 32 22.39 3.19 4.78
CA MET A 32 22.62 3.47 6.19
C MET A 32 23.33 2.32 6.92
N ALA A 33 22.95 1.08 6.65
CA ALA A 33 23.52 -0.13 7.23
C ALA A 33 24.96 -0.41 6.75
N ALA A 34 25.35 0.09 5.58
CA ALA A 34 26.70 -0.08 5.03
C ALA A 34 27.64 1.09 5.36
N GLY A 35 27.12 2.26 5.70
CA GLY A 35 27.95 3.42 5.98
C GLY A 35 28.47 3.50 7.43
N PRO A 36 29.19 4.58 7.77
CA PRO A 36 29.85 4.74 9.06
C PRO A 36 28.85 4.88 10.22
N ASP A 37 29.27 4.46 11.40
CA ASP A 37 28.52 4.54 12.67
C ASP A 37 27.90 5.92 12.93
N ASP A 38 28.67 6.96 12.67
CA ASP A 38 28.30 8.37 12.75
C ASP A 38 27.03 8.73 11.96
N MET A 39 26.83 8.09 10.82
CA MET A 39 25.65 8.29 9.97
C MET A 39 24.44 7.54 10.53
N LEU A 40 24.66 6.42 11.20
CA LEU A 40 23.61 5.69 11.90
C LEU A 40 23.10 6.51 13.09
N GLY A 41 23.99 6.93 14.00
CA GLY A 41 23.63 7.71 15.19
C GLY A 41 22.90 9.01 14.85
N ARG A 42 23.33 9.74 13.81
CA ARG A 42 22.67 10.98 13.37
C ARG A 42 21.44 10.75 12.46
N GLY A 43 21.39 9.62 11.77
CA GLY A 43 20.43 9.36 10.70
C GLY A 43 19.25 8.49 11.11
N PHE A 44 19.35 7.75 12.21
CA PHE A 44 18.36 6.73 12.59
C PHE A 44 16.96 7.33 12.82
N ALA A 45 16.85 8.43 13.58
CA ALA A 45 15.57 9.13 13.78
C ALA A 45 14.91 9.54 12.46
N ALA A 46 15.70 10.08 11.53
CA ALA A 46 15.21 10.47 10.21
C ALA A 46 14.82 9.27 9.33
N LEU A 47 15.40 8.10 9.57
CA LEU A 47 14.98 6.86 8.93
C LEU A 47 13.66 6.35 9.51
N VAL A 48 13.50 6.35 10.84
CA VAL A 48 12.23 5.96 11.50
C VAL A 48 11.07 6.81 10.94
N ALA A 49 11.23 8.13 10.89
CA ALA A 49 10.23 9.03 10.30
C ALA A 49 9.93 8.73 8.82
N ALA A 50 10.91 8.24 8.05
CA ALA A 50 10.70 7.86 6.65
C ALA A 50 9.96 6.53 6.51
N VAL A 51 10.19 5.58 7.42
CA VAL A 51 9.42 4.33 7.49
C VAL A 51 7.97 4.63 7.83
N GLU A 52 7.72 5.51 8.82
CA GLU A 52 6.37 5.96 9.16
C GLU A 52 5.64 6.60 7.97
N ALA A 53 6.31 7.52 7.27
CA ALA A 53 5.74 8.17 6.11
C ALA A 53 5.43 7.17 4.98
N ALA A 54 6.29 6.17 4.78
CA ALA A 54 6.08 5.12 3.80
C ALA A 54 4.86 4.25 4.15
N PHE A 55 4.75 3.79 5.40
CA PHE A 55 3.59 3.02 5.87
C PHE A 55 2.29 3.81 5.78
N ARG A 56 2.29 5.08 6.22
CA ARG A 56 1.12 5.95 6.09
C ARG A 56 0.67 6.16 4.65
N HIS A 57 1.62 6.31 3.73
CA HIS A 57 1.30 6.45 2.31
C HIS A 57 0.73 5.15 1.73
N GLU A 58 1.29 4.02 2.12
CA GLU A 58 0.81 2.69 1.74
C GLU A 58 -0.61 2.41 2.21
N GLU A 59 -0.87 2.65 3.50
CA GLU A 59 -2.19 2.50 4.11
C GLU A 59 -3.24 3.38 3.42
N LEU A 60 -2.91 4.62 3.08
CA LEU A 60 -3.80 5.54 2.36
C LEU A 60 -4.17 4.99 0.97
N ILE A 61 -3.20 4.41 0.26
CA ILE A 61 -3.45 3.80 -1.04
C ILE A 61 -4.32 2.56 -0.90
N MET A 62 -4.05 1.70 0.09
CA MET A 62 -4.84 0.51 0.37
C MET A 62 -6.28 0.85 0.76
N GLU A 63 -6.47 1.89 1.58
CA GLU A 63 -7.77 2.44 1.93
C GLU A 63 -8.53 2.97 0.70
N THR A 64 -7.84 3.74 -0.16
CA THR A 64 -8.41 4.25 -1.42
C THR A 64 -8.85 3.13 -2.36
N LEU A 65 -8.14 2.01 -2.36
CA LEU A 65 -8.46 0.83 -3.17
C LEU A 65 -9.48 -0.10 -2.51
N GLY A 66 -9.92 0.17 -1.27
CA GLY A 66 -10.87 -0.68 -0.55
C GLY A 66 -10.30 -2.05 -0.17
N TYR A 67 -9.02 -2.09 0.23
CA TYR A 67 -8.37 -3.32 0.66
C TYR A 67 -9.04 -3.92 1.91
N VAL A 68 -9.35 -5.22 1.85
CA VAL A 68 -10.21 -5.91 2.84
C VAL A 68 -9.53 -6.11 4.20
N HIS A 69 -8.20 -6.29 4.24
CA HIS A 69 -7.44 -6.55 5.48
C HIS A 69 -6.61 -5.34 5.91
N LEU A 70 -7.14 -4.12 5.71
CA LEU A 70 -6.43 -2.89 6.04
C LEU A 70 -6.15 -2.78 7.55
N HIS A 71 -7.01 -3.35 8.39
CA HIS A 71 -6.83 -3.29 9.83
C HIS A 71 -5.63 -4.12 10.28
N GLU A 72 -5.56 -5.38 9.86
CA GLU A 72 -4.46 -6.29 10.16
C GLU A 72 -3.13 -5.72 9.62
N HIS A 73 -3.15 -5.14 8.42
CA HIS A 73 -1.97 -4.50 7.85
C HIS A 73 -1.48 -3.28 8.66
N ARG A 74 -2.40 -2.47 9.19
CA ARG A 74 -2.06 -1.35 10.09
C ARG A 74 -1.45 -1.85 11.40
N GLU A 75 -1.93 -2.98 11.92
CA GLU A 75 -1.36 -3.60 13.13
C GLU A 75 0.06 -4.10 12.89
N GLU A 76 0.31 -4.77 11.76
CA GLU A 76 1.66 -5.20 11.34
C GLU A 76 2.62 -3.99 11.26
N ASN A 77 2.22 -2.91 10.60
CA ASN A 77 3.00 -1.68 10.52
C ASN A 77 3.26 -1.07 11.92
N ALA A 78 2.26 -1.06 12.79
CA ALA A 78 2.38 -0.53 14.14
C ALA A 78 3.37 -1.33 15.00
N VAL A 79 3.44 -2.65 14.84
CA VAL A 79 4.42 -3.51 15.52
C VAL A 79 5.85 -3.13 15.09
N VAL A 80 6.08 -2.95 13.79
CA VAL A 80 7.39 -2.53 13.27
C VAL A 80 7.78 -1.15 13.79
N LEU A 81 6.88 -0.18 13.71
CA LEU A 81 7.14 1.18 14.22
C LEU A 81 7.41 1.19 15.72
N SER A 82 6.67 0.41 16.49
CA SER A 82 6.88 0.29 17.94
C SER A 82 8.27 -0.27 18.27
N ALA A 83 8.76 -1.24 17.50
CA ALA A 83 10.11 -1.79 17.69
C ALA A 83 11.20 -0.75 17.34
N LEU A 84 11.02 -0.01 16.24
CA LEU A 84 11.95 1.06 15.83
C LEU A 84 12.05 2.17 16.89
N HIS A 85 10.91 2.64 17.40
CA HIS A 85 10.86 3.67 18.45
C HIS A 85 11.47 3.21 19.77
N ARG A 86 11.35 1.92 20.11
CA ARG A 86 11.98 1.36 21.32
C ARG A 86 13.51 1.38 21.25
N VAL A 87 14.07 1.14 20.07
CA VAL A 87 15.53 1.05 19.86
C VAL A 87 16.16 2.42 19.59
N LEU A 88 15.40 3.37 19.05
CA LEU A 88 15.88 4.71 18.69
C LEU A 88 16.75 5.38 19.78
N PRO A 89 16.36 5.42 21.07
CA PRO A 89 17.17 6.08 22.10
C PRO A 89 18.54 5.41 22.34
N ASP A 90 18.64 4.10 22.14
CA ASP A 90 19.89 3.36 22.34
C ASP A 90 20.86 3.60 21.17
N VAL A 91 20.33 3.67 19.95
CA VAL A 91 21.12 4.02 18.76
C VAL A 91 21.61 5.46 18.81
N GLU A 92 20.77 6.40 19.26
CA GLU A 92 21.17 7.81 19.46
C GLU A 92 22.26 7.96 20.54
N ARG A 93 22.27 7.07 21.53
CA ARG A 93 23.30 7.00 22.57
C ARG A 93 24.58 6.26 22.13
N GLY A 94 24.62 5.77 20.90
CA GLY A 94 25.82 5.19 20.29
C GLY A 94 25.83 3.67 20.21
N ASP A 95 24.72 2.97 20.50
CA ASP A 95 24.63 1.53 20.24
C ASP A 95 24.42 1.25 18.74
N HIS A 96 25.50 1.43 17.97
CA HIS A 96 25.45 1.30 16.52
C HIS A 96 25.31 -0.16 16.07
N MET A 97 25.76 -1.11 16.89
CA MET A 97 25.60 -2.53 16.60
C MET A 97 24.12 -2.92 16.65
N LEU A 98 23.40 -2.50 17.70
CA LEU A 98 21.95 -2.68 17.80
C LEU A 98 21.23 -2.02 16.61
N GLY A 99 21.60 -0.80 16.25
CA GLY A 99 20.98 -0.13 15.11
C GLY A 99 21.19 -0.89 13.81
N ARG A 100 22.39 -1.44 13.55
CA ARG A 100 22.65 -2.28 12.36
C ARG A 100 21.83 -3.58 12.36
N GLN A 101 21.70 -4.24 13.51
CA GLN A 101 20.85 -5.43 13.64
C GLN A 101 19.39 -5.11 13.32
N VAL A 102 18.89 -3.99 13.82
CA VAL A 102 17.52 -3.53 13.52
C VAL A 102 17.36 -3.16 12.05
N LEU A 103 18.34 -2.54 11.41
CA LEU A 103 18.28 -2.25 9.97
C LEU A 103 18.23 -3.54 9.13
N ALA A 104 19.01 -4.56 9.49
CA ALA A 104 18.97 -5.86 8.82
C ALA A 104 17.60 -6.53 8.98
N ALA A 105 17.07 -6.57 10.20
CA ALA A 105 15.74 -7.12 10.48
C ALA A 105 14.64 -6.33 9.75
N LEU A 106 14.75 -5.00 9.68
CA LEU A 106 13.80 -4.16 8.96
C LEU A 106 13.80 -4.46 7.45
N ASP A 107 14.97 -4.67 6.85
CA ASP A 107 15.05 -5.03 5.42
C ASP A 107 14.40 -6.40 5.16
N GLU A 108 14.62 -7.39 6.02
CA GLU A 108 13.96 -8.70 5.96
C GLU A 108 12.44 -8.58 6.10
N VAL A 109 11.97 -7.80 7.07
CA VAL A 109 10.54 -7.52 7.28
C VAL A 109 9.94 -6.87 6.03
N LEU A 110 10.59 -5.85 5.47
CA LEU A 110 10.10 -5.16 4.26
C LEU A 110 10.10 -6.07 3.01
N ALA A 111 11.03 -7.02 2.95
CA ALA A 111 11.10 -8.04 1.90
C ALA A 111 10.02 -9.12 2.06
N LEU A 112 9.68 -9.51 3.30
CA LEU A 112 8.60 -10.44 3.58
C LEU A 112 7.21 -9.82 3.35
N HIS A 113 7.06 -8.52 3.62
CA HIS A 113 5.87 -7.70 3.33
C HIS A 113 5.66 -7.45 1.83
N ARG A 114 6.09 -8.35 0.93
CA ARG A 114 5.87 -8.31 -0.53
C ARG A 114 4.39 -8.33 -0.95
N LEU A 115 3.47 -8.43 0.02
CA LEU A 115 2.03 -8.33 -0.18
C LEU A 115 1.59 -6.97 -0.71
N SER A 116 2.31 -5.87 -0.49
CA SER A 116 1.87 -4.52 -0.93
C SER A 116 1.77 -4.33 -2.45
N GLY A 117 2.65 -5.00 -3.20
CA GLY A 117 2.74 -4.85 -4.65
C GLY A 117 1.75 -5.72 -5.41
N ASP A 118 1.57 -6.97 -4.98
CA ASP A 118 0.72 -7.96 -5.66
C ASP A 118 -0.76 -7.85 -5.26
N LEU A 119 -1.04 -7.35 -4.07
CA LEU A 119 -2.40 -7.23 -3.53
C LEU A 119 -3.13 -6.02 -4.12
N ALA A 120 -2.43 -4.90 -4.31
CA ALA A 120 -2.95 -3.75 -5.05
C ALA A 120 -3.20 -4.09 -6.54
N LEU A 121 -2.41 -5.00 -7.13
CA LEU A 121 -2.68 -5.55 -8.47
C LEU A 121 -3.90 -6.48 -8.47
N THR A 122 -4.09 -7.28 -7.42
CA THR A 122 -5.22 -8.21 -7.29
C THR A 122 -6.54 -7.48 -7.08
N VAL A 123 -6.55 -6.39 -6.31
CA VAL A 123 -7.73 -5.53 -6.12
C VAL A 123 -8.05 -4.70 -7.37
N ALA A 124 -7.04 -4.12 -8.02
CA ALA A 124 -7.22 -3.35 -9.26
C ALA A 124 -7.70 -4.18 -10.46
N THR A 125 -7.37 -5.47 -10.50
CA THR A 125 -7.81 -6.41 -11.55
C THR A 125 -9.19 -7.01 -11.28
N ARG A 126 -9.68 -6.94 -10.03
CA ARG A 126 -10.99 -7.47 -9.63
C ARG A 126 -12.12 -6.46 -9.69
N ALA A 127 -11.91 -5.27 -10.26
CA ALA A 127 -13.00 -4.41 -10.67
C ALA A 127 -13.91 -5.22 -11.62
N PRO A 128 -15.16 -5.56 -11.24
CA PRO A 128 -16.06 -6.17 -12.18
C PRO A 128 -16.22 -5.13 -13.30
N ALA A 129 -15.98 -5.55 -14.54
CA ALA A 129 -16.69 -4.94 -15.65
C ALA A 129 -18.18 -5.15 -15.37
N ALA A 130 -18.79 -4.24 -14.59
CA ALA A 130 -20.22 -4.16 -14.40
C ALA A 130 -20.80 -3.64 -15.73
N ARG A 131 -20.85 -4.60 -16.65
CA ARG A 131 -21.74 -4.74 -17.80
C ARG A 131 -22.85 -3.70 -17.82
N ALA A 132 -22.83 -2.88 -18.86
CA ALA A 132 -23.97 -2.60 -19.72
C ALA A 132 -25.35 -2.90 -19.08
N ARG A 133 -25.80 -2.04 -18.15
CA ARG A 133 -27.21 -1.96 -17.77
C ARG A 133 -27.83 -0.76 -18.47
N GLY A 134 -28.09 -0.97 -19.76
CA GLY A 134 -28.83 -0.06 -20.63
C GLY A 134 -29.51 -0.78 -21.81
N ARG A 135 -29.60 -2.12 -21.79
CA ARG A 135 -30.37 -2.92 -22.77
C ARG A 135 -31.19 -4.05 -22.12
N ALA A 136 -31.56 -3.88 -20.85
CA ALA A 136 -32.62 -4.68 -20.23
C ALA A 136 -34.00 -3.99 -20.32
N ALA A 137 -34.15 -3.03 -21.24
CA ALA A 137 -35.41 -2.34 -21.56
C ALA A 137 -35.94 -2.69 -22.98
N GLN A 138 -35.42 -3.74 -23.63
CA GLN A 138 -35.79 -4.08 -25.01
C GLN A 138 -36.16 -5.55 -25.25
N ALA A 139 -36.42 -6.31 -24.19
CA ALA A 139 -36.77 -7.74 -24.30
C ALA A 139 -38.10 -8.12 -23.59
N THR A 140 -39.01 -7.17 -23.39
CA THR A 140 -40.40 -7.46 -22.98
C THR A 140 -41.45 -7.01 -24.00
N SER A 141 -41.04 -6.51 -25.18
CA SER A 141 -41.99 -6.09 -26.24
C SER A 141 -42.32 -7.17 -27.27
N HIS A 142 -42.02 -8.46 -27.02
CA HIS A 142 -42.21 -9.51 -28.03
C HIS A 142 -42.88 -10.80 -27.53
N VAL A 143 -43.81 -10.72 -26.57
CA VAL A 143 -44.81 -11.79 -26.33
C VAL A 143 -46.14 -11.16 -25.86
N ALA A 144 -46.78 -10.37 -26.73
CA ALA A 144 -48.18 -9.97 -26.56
C ALA A 144 -48.82 -9.61 -27.90
N ALA A 145 -48.52 -10.37 -28.96
CA ALA A 145 -49.18 -10.20 -30.26
C ALA A 145 -49.06 -11.45 -31.11
N HIS A 146 -49.49 -12.62 -30.62
CA HIS A 146 -49.92 -13.73 -31.48
C HIS A 146 -50.75 -14.72 -30.67
N ARG A 147 -52.08 -14.61 -30.78
CA ARG A 147 -52.95 -15.79 -30.65
C ARG A 147 -53.84 -15.85 -31.90
N PRO A 148 -53.69 -16.90 -32.74
CA PRO A 148 -54.55 -17.12 -33.90
C PRO A 148 -55.81 -17.92 -33.55
N HIS A 149 -56.92 -17.46 -34.17
CA HIS A 149 -58.02 -18.19 -34.82
C HIS A 149 -58.99 -19.16 -34.10
N THR A 150 -60.26 -18.93 -34.48
CA THR A 150 -61.37 -19.86 -34.78
C THR A 150 -62.14 -20.52 -33.63
N ARG A 151 -63.43 -20.17 -33.47
CA ARG A 151 -64.54 -20.81 -34.20
C ARG A 151 -65.78 -19.90 -34.22
#